data_AF-A0A965MPZ9-F1
#
_entry.id   AF-A0A965MPZ9-F1
#
_cell.length_a   1.000
_cell.length_b   1.000
_cell.length_c   1.000
_cell.angle_alpha   90.00
_cell.angle_beta   90.00
_cell.angle_gamma   90.00
#
_symmetry.space_group_name_H-M   'P 1'
#
loop_
_entity.id
_entity.type
_entity.pdbx_description
1 polymer ?
#
loop_
_entity_poly.entity_id
_entity_poly.type
_entity_poly.pdbx_seq_one_letter_code
_entity_poly.pdbx_strand_id
1 'polypeptide(L)'
;MSRLNELMSAHPGYAFTSQYCLVGDEWNTILSFFNYYEQVFPGQGIVARLLVVFHDESGNEVKVHEQEVAPGSTAQVNARELGVTRSGLVAVAAVAMANLEELATGKFKINSSIPTSFYVTWDRANSARGMMHELEGVTQSRHASSIHHVGLKYSEQIAEHGLMLTNPNLAPSPGGKDMLTLRSATNRKTVARAELERLPPMGSKVVRFKDYFPNIDAQLQEHDRMVIDLTTCAQAAPLTAEWYKSGDFHFHHL
;
A
#
# COMPACT_ATOMS: atom_id res chain seq x y z
N MET A 1 -2.19 -16.46 16.24
CA MET A 1 -1.86 -16.60 14.81
C MET A 1 -2.86 -15.71 14.07
N SER A 2 -2.44 -14.84 13.14
CA SER A 2 -3.37 -13.93 12.44
C SER A 2 -4.17 -14.68 11.36
N ARG A 3 -5.37 -14.20 11.01
CA ARG A 3 -6.20 -14.83 9.98
C ARG A 3 -5.51 -14.77 8.62
N LEU A 4 -4.78 -13.70 8.34
CA LEU A 4 -3.96 -13.59 7.12
C LEU A 4 -2.96 -14.76 7.00
N ASN A 5 -2.29 -15.15 8.08
CA ASN A 5 -1.37 -16.30 8.05
C ASN A 5 -2.10 -17.63 7.78
N GLU A 6 -3.30 -17.81 8.35
CA GLU A 6 -4.12 -18.99 8.09
C GLU A 6 -4.55 -19.07 6.62
N LEU A 7 -5.01 -17.95 6.06
CA LEU A 7 -5.45 -17.87 4.66
C LEU A 7 -4.30 -18.11 3.68
N MET A 8 -3.12 -17.52 3.93
CA MET A 8 -1.92 -17.78 3.12
C MET A 8 -1.50 -19.25 3.18
N SER A 9 -1.62 -19.89 4.34
CA SER A 9 -1.30 -21.31 4.51
C SER A 9 -2.33 -22.22 3.83
N ALA A 10 -3.61 -21.84 3.85
CA ALA A 10 -4.68 -22.57 3.18
C ALA A 10 -4.63 -22.45 1.65
N HIS A 11 -4.01 -21.37 1.13
CA HIS A 11 -3.96 -21.06 -0.30
C HIS A 11 -2.53 -20.75 -0.78
N PRO A 12 -1.57 -21.68 -0.66
CA PRO A 12 -0.15 -21.40 -0.87
C PRO A 12 0.23 -21.00 -2.31
N GLY A 13 -0.61 -21.30 -3.31
CA GLY A 13 -0.43 -20.87 -4.70
C GLY A 13 -0.91 -19.45 -5.00
N TYR A 14 -1.54 -18.77 -4.05
CA TYR A 14 -2.11 -17.43 -4.22
C TYR A 14 -1.39 -16.42 -3.33
N ALA A 15 -0.75 -15.43 -3.94
CA ALA A 15 -0.08 -14.37 -3.21
C ALA A 15 -1.08 -13.27 -2.84
N PHE A 16 -1.06 -12.90 -1.55
CA PHE A 16 -1.73 -11.69 -1.10
C PHE A 16 -0.94 -10.47 -1.58
N THR A 17 -1.65 -9.51 -2.14
CA THR A 17 -1.14 -8.17 -2.44
C THR A 17 -1.77 -7.19 -1.48
N SER A 18 -1.10 -6.06 -1.23
CA SER A 18 -1.52 -5.10 -0.24
C SER A 18 -1.40 -3.67 -0.73
N GLN A 19 -2.19 -2.81 -0.11
CA GLN A 19 -2.20 -1.37 -0.34
C GLN A 19 -2.69 -0.64 0.91
N TYR A 20 -2.40 0.65 1.00
CA TYR A 20 -2.88 1.54 2.03
C TYR A 20 -4.40 1.73 1.99
N CYS A 21 -5.02 1.53 3.14
CA CYS A 21 -6.44 1.75 3.38
C CYS A 21 -6.60 3.07 4.15
N LEU A 22 -7.21 4.08 3.53
CA LEU A 22 -7.47 5.37 4.15
C LEU A 22 -8.91 5.41 4.64
N VAL A 23 -9.09 5.35 5.96
CA VAL A 23 -10.39 5.41 6.61
C VAL A 23 -10.32 6.37 7.79
N GLY A 24 -11.30 7.27 7.86
CA GLY A 24 -11.49 8.22 8.95
C GLY A 24 -12.82 8.94 8.79
N ASP A 25 -13.04 10.00 9.57
CA ASP A 25 -14.32 10.73 9.59
C ASP A 25 -14.74 11.18 8.19
N GLU A 26 -13.80 11.72 7.41
CA GLU A 26 -14.07 12.25 6.07
C GLU A 26 -13.71 11.30 4.93
N TRP A 27 -12.92 10.26 5.20
CA TRP A 27 -12.32 9.40 4.18
C TRP A 27 -12.81 7.95 4.24
N ASN A 28 -12.94 7.35 3.06
CA ASN A 28 -13.26 5.95 2.90
C ASN A 28 -12.43 5.31 1.79
N THR A 29 -12.11 4.04 1.98
CA THR A 29 -11.49 3.19 0.96
C THR A 29 -12.53 2.26 0.35
N ILE A 30 -12.60 2.24 -0.98
CA ILE A 30 -13.34 1.25 -1.77
C ILE A 30 -12.36 0.45 -2.60
N LEU A 31 -12.34 -0.86 -2.40
CA LEU A 31 -11.56 -1.79 -3.21
C LEU A 31 -12.40 -2.21 -4.40
N SER A 32 -11.83 -2.22 -5.60
CA SER A 32 -12.49 -2.71 -6.81
C SER A 32 -11.67 -3.84 -7.43
N PHE A 33 -12.29 -5.00 -7.56
CA PHE A 33 -11.71 -6.19 -8.15
C PHE A 33 -12.53 -6.62 -9.37
N PHE A 34 -11.86 -7.10 -10.41
CA PHE A 34 -12.48 -7.73 -11.57
C PHE A 34 -11.99 -9.18 -11.68
N ASN A 35 -12.91 -10.14 -11.78
CA ASN A 35 -12.55 -11.53 -11.95
C ASN A 35 -12.01 -11.78 -13.38
N TYR A 36 -10.69 -11.66 -13.53
CA TYR A 36 -9.96 -11.81 -14.79
C TYR A 36 -9.76 -13.26 -15.25
N TYR A 37 -10.17 -14.28 -14.48
CA TYR A 37 -9.99 -15.67 -14.90
C TYR A 37 -10.72 -15.98 -16.21
N GLU A 38 -11.83 -15.31 -16.51
CA GLU A 38 -12.54 -15.46 -17.79
C GLU A 38 -11.68 -15.01 -18.99
N GLN A 39 -10.76 -14.06 -18.80
CA GLN A 39 -9.84 -13.63 -19.87
C GLN A 39 -8.74 -14.66 -20.14
N VAL A 40 -8.34 -15.42 -19.11
CA VAL A 40 -7.26 -16.42 -19.19
C VAL A 40 -7.78 -17.81 -19.53
N PHE A 41 -8.97 -18.16 -19.04
CA PHE A 41 -9.66 -19.43 -19.23
C PHE A 41 -11.08 -19.22 -19.78
N PRO A 42 -11.24 -18.77 -21.04
CA PRO A 42 -12.54 -18.43 -21.59
C PRO A 42 -13.53 -19.60 -21.55
N GLY A 43 -14.77 -19.32 -21.13
CA GLY A 43 -15.86 -20.29 -21.07
C GLY A 43 -15.76 -21.36 -19.99
N GLN A 44 -14.74 -21.28 -19.10
CA GLN A 44 -14.59 -22.24 -18.00
C GLN A 44 -15.44 -21.89 -16.77
N GLY A 45 -16.06 -20.70 -16.73
CA GLY A 45 -16.99 -20.33 -15.66
C GLY A 45 -16.33 -20.26 -14.28
N ILE A 46 -15.06 -19.82 -14.21
CA ILE A 46 -14.27 -19.83 -12.98
C ILE A 46 -14.73 -18.74 -12.01
N VAL A 47 -15.38 -19.15 -10.92
CA VAL A 47 -15.68 -18.29 -9.77
C VAL A 47 -14.39 -18.03 -8.99
N ALA A 48 -14.17 -16.79 -8.57
CA ALA A 48 -13.10 -16.41 -7.67
C ALA A 48 -13.65 -16.12 -6.27
N ARG A 49 -12.98 -16.60 -5.23
CA ARG A 49 -13.19 -16.16 -3.85
C ARG A 49 -12.22 -15.02 -3.55
N LEU A 50 -12.76 -13.82 -3.40
CA LEU A 50 -12.01 -12.64 -2.97
C LEU A 50 -11.89 -12.65 -1.44
N LEU A 51 -10.66 -12.74 -0.95
CA LEU A 51 -10.26 -12.68 0.45
C LEU A 51 -9.67 -11.30 0.73
N VAL A 52 -10.21 -10.59 1.72
CA VAL A 52 -9.78 -9.24 2.08
C VAL A 52 -9.53 -9.17 3.58
N VAL A 53 -8.33 -8.75 3.99
CA VAL A 53 -7.93 -8.62 5.39
C VAL A 53 -7.43 -7.20 5.65
N PHE A 54 -8.14 -6.46 6.49
CA PHE A 54 -7.79 -5.11 6.91
C PHE A 54 -6.97 -5.14 8.19
N HIS A 55 -5.94 -4.31 8.23
CA HIS A 55 -5.10 -4.03 9.38
C HIS A 55 -5.16 -2.54 9.70
N ASP A 56 -5.03 -2.14 10.96
CA ASP A 56 -4.85 -0.74 11.34
C ASP A 56 -3.38 -0.27 11.16
N GLU A 57 -3.11 1.01 11.38
CA GLU A 57 -1.75 1.60 11.29
C GLU A 57 -0.73 0.88 12.19
N SER A 58 -1.19 0.28 13.29
CA SER A 58 -0.37 -0.51 14.22
C SER A 58 -0.20 -1.98 13.79
N GLY A 59 -0.68 -2.35 12.60
CA GLY A 59 -0.56 -3.69 12.05
C GLY A 59 -1.51 -4.71 12.68
N ASN A 60 -2.49 -4.27 13.49
CA ASN A 60 -3.46 -5.19 14.08
C ASN A 60 -4.53 -5.51 13.04
N GLU A 61 -4.85 -6.79 12.90
CA GLU A 61 -5.99 -7.23 12.09
C GLU A 61 -7.30 -6.69 12.69
N VAL A 62 -8.06 -5.92 11.90
CA VAL A 62 -9.31 -5.29 12.35
C VAL A 62 -10.55 -5.84 11.66
N LYS A 63 -10.40 -6.40 10.45
CA LYS A 63 -11.54 -6.96 9.71
C LYS A 63 -11.08 -7.98 8.68
N VAL A 64 -11.88 -9.03 8.52
CA VAL A 64 -11.75 -10.01 7.44
C VAL A 64 -13.07 -10.04 6.69
N HIS A 65 -13.00 -10.11 5.36
CA HIS A 65 -14.13 -10.21 4.48
C HIS A 65 -13.84 -11.22 3.36
N GLU A 66 -14.84 -12.04 3.04
CA GLU A 66 -14.76 -13.04 1.99
C GLU A 66 -16.01 -12.90 1.10
N GLN A 67 -15.81 -12.89 -0.22
CA GLN A 67 -16.89 -12.77 -1.20
C GLN A 67 -16.60 -13.63 -2.42
N GLU A 68 -17.61 -14.31 -2.96
CA GLU A 68 -17.52 -14.95 -4.28
C GLU A 68 -17.82 -13.95 -5.40
N VAL A 69 -16.99 -13.99 -6.44
CA VAL A 69 -17.06 -13.10 -7.60
C VAL A 69 -17.24 -13.96 -8.85
N ALA A 70 -18.41 -13.80 -9.48
CA ALA A 70 -18.76 -14.54 -10.69
C ALA A 70 -17.77 -14.27 -11.85
N PRO A 71 -17.67 -15.19 -12.83
CA PRO A 71 -16.80 -15.02 -13.99
C PRO A 71 -17.11 -13.72 -14.73
N GLY A 72 -16.06 -12.98 -15.11
CA GLY A 72 -16.20 -11.71 -15.86
C GLY A 72 -16.97 -10.61 -15.11
N SER A 73 -17.19 -10.76 -13.81
CA SER A 73 -17.89 -9.78 -12.97
C SER A 73 -16.92 -8.97 -12.11
N THR A 74 -17.40 -7.84 -11.59
CA THR A 74 -16.68 -7.01 -10.63
C THR A 74 -17.22 -7.18 -9.22
N ALA A 75 -16.35 -6.96 -8.23
CA ALA A 75 -16.72 -6.83 -6.83
C ALA A 75 -16.16 -5.52 -6.28
N GLN A 76 -16.95 -4.88 -5.40
CA GLN A 76 -16.52 -3.71 -4.66
C GLN A 76 -16.63 -3.98 -3.17
N VAL A 77 -15.56 -3.66 -2.43
CA VAL A 77 -15.50 -3.84 -0.98
C VAL A 77 -15.31 -2.47 -0.34
N ASN A 78 -16.36 -1.98 0.32
CA ASN A 78 -16.39 -0.69 1.00
C ASN A 78 -15.94 -0.86 2.45
N ALA A 79 -14.78 -0.30 2.81
CA ALA A 79 -14.17 -0.48 4.14
C ALA A 79 -15.09 0.02 5.26
N ARG A 80 -15.75 1.17 5.08
CA ARG A 80 -16.66 1.74 6.07
C ARG A 80 -17.92 0.91 6.26
N GLU A 81 -18.51 0.38 5.19
CA GLU A 81 -19.68 -0.52 5.29
C GLU A 81 -19.35 -1.82 6.05
N LEU A 82 -18.09 -2.26 5.97
CA LEU A 82 -17.60 -3.40 6.75
C LEU A 82 -17.29 -3.08 8.22
N GLY A 83 -17.40 -1.81 8.64
CA GLY A 83 -17.12 -1.34 10.00
C GLY A 83 -15.63 -1.09 10.27
N VAL A 84 -14.79 -0.98 9.24
CA VAL A 84 -13.41 -0.49 9.41
C VAL A 84 -13.48 1.00 9.76
N THR A 85 -12.78 1.41 10.81
CA THR A 85 -12.84 2.79 11.35
C THR A 85 -11.49 3.48 11.42
N ARG A 86 -10.41 2.75 11.13
CA ARG A 86 -9.03 3.26 11.19
C ARG A 86 -8.32 2.98 9.87
N SER A 87 -7.44 3.90 9.50
CA SER A 87 -6.53 3.71 8.38
C SER A 87 -5.52 2.60 8.70
N GLY A 88 -4.85 2.08 7.68
CA GLY A 88 -3.87 1.01 7.83
C GLY A 88 -3.53 0.36 6.51
N LEU A 89 -3.30 -0.96 6.49
CA LEU A 89 -3.11 -1.73 5.27
C LEU A 89 -4.30 -2.65 5.01
N VAL A 90 -4.56 -2.93 3.74
CA VAL A 90 -5.44 -4.02 3.33
C VAL A 90 -4.64 -5.02 2.52
N ALA A 91 -4.82 -6.31 2.81
CA ALA A 91 -4.26 -7.43 2.07
C ALA A 91 -5.39 -8.16 1.33
N VAL A 92 -5.18 -8.46 0.05
CA VAL A 92 -6.20 -9.02 -0.85
C VAL A 92 -5.63 -10.22 -1.61
N ALA A 93 -6.42 -11.29 -1.72
CA ALA A 93 -6.16 -12.40 -2.62
C ALA A 93 -7.46 -12.85 -3.31
N ALA A 94 -7.42 -13.10 -4.60
CA ALA A 94 -8.49 -13.73 -5.37
C ALA A 94 -8.11 -15.18 -5.66
N VAL A 95 -8.77 -16.11 -4.98
CA VAL A 95 -8.51 -17.54 -5.08
C VAL A 95 -9.50 -18.16 -6.06
N ALA A 96 -9.04 -18.76 -7.15
CA ALA A 96 -9.93 -19.48 -8.05
C ALA A 96 -10.52 -20.70 -7.35
N MET A 97 -11.83 -20.91 -7.51
CA MET A 97 -12.51 -22.09 -6.97
C MET A 97 -12.40 -23.33 -7.88
N ALA A 98 -11.62 -23.22 -8.97
CA ALA A 98 -11.35 -24.28 -9.93
C ALA A 98 -9.87 -24.73 -9.88
N ASN A 99 -9.60 -25.95 -10.35
CA ASN A 99 -8.24 -26.46 -10.49
C ASN A 99 -7.56 -25.88 -11.74
N LEU A 100 -6.83 -24.78 -11.58
CA LEU A 100 -6.22 -24.08 -12.71
C LEU A 100 -5.15 -24.94 -13.43
N GLU A 101 -4.40 -25.78 -12.71
CA GLU A 101 -3.37 -26.65 -13.29
C GLU A 101 -3.95 -27.67 -14.27
N GLU A 102 -5.08 -28.28 -13.90
CA GLU A 102 -5.82 -29.19 -14.76
C GLU A 102 -6.32 -28.46 -16.02
N LEU A 103 -6.91 -27.27 -15.86
CA LEU A 103 -7.44 -26.47 -16.98
C LEU A 103 -6.35 -25.98 -17.94
N ALA A 104 -5.13 -25.76 -17.43
CA ALA A 104 -3.97 -25.28 -18.18
C ALA A 104 -3.12 -26.41 -18.80
N THR A 105 -3.40 -27.67 -18.46
CA THR A 105 -2.61 -28.83 -18.92
C THR A 105 -2.49 -28.84 -20.44
N GLY A 106 -1.25 -28.85 -20.94
CA GLY A 106 -0.93 -28.83 -22.37
C GLY A 106 -1.12 -27.47 -23.08
N LYS A 107 -1.54 -26.41 -22.38
CA LYS A 107 -1.77 -25.08 -22.96
C LYS A 107 -0.69 -24.08 -22.54
N PHE A 108 -0.48 -23.92 -21.24
CA PHE A 108 0.50 -22.99 -20.68
C PHE A 108 0.89 -23.37 -19.26
N LYS A 109 2.01 -22.83 -18.79
CA LYS A 109 2.48 -23.01 -17.42
C LYS A 109 1.88 -21.93 -16.53
N ILE A 110 1.32 -22.32 -15.40
CA ILE A 110 0.87 -21.41 -14.35
C ILE A 110 2.05 -21.09 -13.42
N ASN A 111 2.15 -19.84 -12.99
CA ASN A 111 3.15 -19.44 -12.00
C ASN A 111 2.86 -20.11 -10.65
N SER A 112 3.92 -20.47 -9.91
CA SER A 112 3.78 -21.06 -8.57
C SER A 112 3.15 -20.11 -7.53
N SER A 113 3.03 -18.83 -7.88
CA SER A 113 2.44 -17.78 -7.06
C SER A 113 1.61 -16.88 -7.96
N ILE A 114 0.30 -16.85 -7.71
CA ILE A 114 -0.68 -16.05 -8.48
C ILE A 114 -1.00 -14.79 -7.67
N PRO A 115 -0.48 -13.61 -8.05
CA PRO A 115 -0.81 -12.36 -7.37
C PRO A 115 -2.23 -11.91 -7.75
N THR A 116 -2.81 -11.08 -6.90
CA THR A 116 -4.11 -10.45 -7.16
C THR A 116 -3.93 -8.99 -7.53
N SER A 117 -4.54 -8.56 -8.63
CA SER A 117 -4.63 -7.14 -8.98
C SER A 117 -6.00 -6.58 -8.61
N PHE A 118 -6.01 -5.40 -8.00
CA PHE A 118 -7.21 -4.64 -7.62
C PHE A 118 -6.89 -3.15 -7.63
N TYR A 119 -7.95 -2.34 -7.63
CA TYR A 119 -7.84 -0.88 -7.51
C TYR A 119 -8.32 -0.45 -6.13
N VAL A 120 -7.67 0.56 -5.56
CA VAL A 120 -8.14 1.27 -4.38
C VAL A 120 -8.62 2.63 -4.81
N THR A 121 -9.84 2.99 -4.42
CA THR A 121 -10.35 4.36 -4.52
C THR A 121 -10.46 4.95 -3.12
N TRP A 122 -9.93 6.16 -2.93
CA TRP A 122 -10.10 6.95 -1.72
C TRP A 122 -11.12 8.04 -1.97
N ASP A 123 -12.29 7.89 -1.36
CA ASP A 123 -13.40 8.83 -1.49
C ASP A 123 -13.48 9.72 -0.25
N ARG A 124 -13.50 11.04 -0.47
CA ARG A 124 -13.92 12.02 0.54
C ARG A 124 -15.42 12.28 0.37
N ALA A 125 -16.14 12.48 1.47
CA ALA A 125 -17.59 12.68 1.47
C ALA A 125 -18.12 13.72 0.46
N ASN A 126 -17.33 14.72 0.05
CA ASN A 126 -17.84 15.89 -0.69
C ASN A 126 -17.11 16.33 -1.97
N SER A 127 -16.01 15.71 -2.44
CA SER A 127 -15.40 16.14 -3.73
C SER A 127 -14.18 15.37 -4.21
N ALA A 128 -13.31 14.91 -3.32
CA ALA A 128 -12.02 14.35 -3.71
C ALA A 128 -12.08 12.83 -3.90
N ARG A 129 -11.60 12.36 -5.05
CA ARG A 129 -11.40 10.95 -5.37
C ARG A 129 -9.96 10.71 -5.81
N GLY A 130 -9.22 9.95 -5.01
CA GLY A 130 -7.93 9.39 -5.41
C GLY A 130 -8.09 7.94 -5.87
N MET A 131 -7.22 7.46 -6.75
CA MET A 131 -7.18 6.05 -7.14
C MET A 131 -5.73 5.55 -7.17
N MET A 132 -5.51 4.32 -6.70
CA MET A 132 -4.22 3.64 -6.69
C MET A 132 -4.37 2.21 -7.22
N HIS A 133 -3.38 1.77 -8.01
CA HIS A 133 -3.31 0.41 -8.57
C HIS A 133 -1.95 -0.25 -8.36
N GLU A 134 -1.02 0.45 -7.72
CA GLU A 134 0.27 -0.11 -7.33
C GLU A 134 0.05 -1.00 -6.12
N LEU A 135 0.64 -2.18 -6.12
CA LEU A 135 0.34 -3.20 -5.12
C LEU A 135 1.63 -3.83 -4.64
N GLU A 136 1.70 -4.00 -3.32
CA GLU A 136 2.86 -4.60 -2.68
C GLU A 136 2.54 -6.04 -2.27
N GLY A 137 3.35 -7.00 -2.69
CA GLY A 137 3.18 -8.39 -2.26
C GLY A 137 3.37 -8.50 -0.74
N VAL A 138 2.44 -9.16 -0.06
CA VAL A 138 2.60 -9.52 1.35
C VAL A 138 3.64 -10.63 1.45
N THR A 139 4.68 -10.43 2.26
CA THR A 139 5.77 -11.41 2.35
C THR A 139 5.99 -11.94 3.76
N GLN A 140 6.35 -13.22 3.83
CA GLN A 140 6.82 -13.88 5.07
C GLN A 140 8.29 -13.53 5.37
N SER A 141 9.01 -13.09 4.35
CA SER A 141 10.42 -12.73 4.40
C SER A 141 10.61 -11.26 4.80
N ARG A 142 11.85 -10.89 5.09
CA ARG A 142 12.22 -9.51 5.36
C ARG A 142 12.58 -8.82 4.04
N HIS A 143 12.28 -7.53 3.92
CA HIS A 143 12.96 -6.71 2.91
C HIS A 143 14.42 -6.51 3.30
N ALA A 144 15.29 -6.45 2.29
CA ALA A 144 16.66 -6.00 2.47
C ALA A 144 16.67 -4.53 2.87
N SER A 145 17.69 -4.08 3.60
CA SER A 145 17.83 -2.65 3.86
C SER A 145 18.02 -1.89 2.56
N SER A 146 17.27 -0.80 2.41
CA SER A 146 17.23 0.03 1.22
C SER A 146 17.35 1.50 1.59
N ILE A 147 17.79 2.29 0.61
CA ILE A 147 17.75 3.75 0.66
C ILE A 147 16.86 4.18 -0.50
N HIS A 148 15.78 4.89 -0.19
CA HIS A 148 14.88 5.50 -1.17
C HIS A 148 15.17 7.00 -1.24
N HIS A 149 15.16 7.55 -2.45
CA HIS A 149 15.45 8.97 -2.68
C HIS A 149 14.19 9.67 -3.18
N VAL A 150 13.72 10.67 -2.42
CA VAL A 150 12.51 11.42 -2.72
C VAL A 150 12.87 12.86 -3.05
N GLY A 151 12.67 13.24 -4.31
CA GLY A 151 12.85 14.62 -4.76
C GLY A 151 11.69 15.49 -4.32
N LEU A 152 11.99 16.61 -3.68
CA LEU A 152 11.03 17.65 -3.31
C LEU A 152 11.31 18.90 -4.13
N LYS A 153 10.24 19.53 -4.61
CA LYS A 153 10.31 20.79 -5.33
C LYS A 153 9.33 21.77 -4.70
N TYR A 154 9.78 23.00 -4.50
CA TYR A 154 8.90 24.06 -4.03
C TYR A 154 7.73 24.28 -5.00
N SER A 155 6.53 24.39 -4.44
CA SER A 155 5.31 24.75 -5.14
C SER A 155 4.42 25.58 -4.23
N GLU A 156 3.97 26.73 -4.70
CA GLU A 156 3.03 27.57 -3.93
C GLU A 156 1.67 26.90 -3.71
N GLN A 157 1.35 25.86 -4.49
CA GLN A 157 0.08 25.13 -4.40
C GLN A 157 0.12 24.02 -3.33
N ILE A 158 1.32 23.52 -3.01
CA ILE A 158 1.50 22.46 -2.02
C ILE A 158 1.56 23.12 -0.64
N ALA A 159 0.67 22.68 0.23
CA ALA A 159 0.67 23.08 1.64
C ALA A 159 1.69 22.25 2.44
N GLU A 160 1.88 20.99 2.06
CA GLU A 160 2.73 20.07 2.80
C GLU A 160 3.20 18.87 1.97
N HIS A 161 4.44 18.44 2.22
CA HIS A 161 5.03 17.24 1.66
C HIS A 161 5.24 16.16 2.74
N GLY A 162 5.19 14.89 2.33
CA GLY A 162 5.40 13.75 3.20
C GLY A 162 5.60 12.44 2.45
N LEU A 163 5.49 11.34 3.19
CA LEU A 163 5.53 9.96 2.69
C LEU A 163 4.39 9.15 3.26
N MET A 164 3.87 8.21 2.47
CA MET A 164 3.17 7.03 2.98
C MET A 164 4.18 5.91 3.14
N LEU A 165 4.33 5.41 4.37
CA LEU A 165 5.17 4.27 4.68
C LEU A 165 4.27 3.04 4.92
N THR A 166 4.68 1.91 4.35
CA THR A 166 3.98 0.63 4.47
C THR A 166 4.97 -0.47 4.84
N ASN A 167 4.52 -1.45 5.63
CA ASN A 167 5.28 -2.66 5.92
C ASN A 167 4.43 -3.89 5.59
N PRO A 168 4.43 -4.36 4.33
CA PRO A 168 3.65 -5.53 3.90
C PRO A 168 4.26 -6.87 4.37
N ASN A 169 5.19 -6.86 5.34
CA ASN A 169 5.79 -8.07 5.88
C ASN A 169 5.02 -8.58 7.09
N LEU A 170 4.98 -9.91 7.22
CA LEU A 170 4.43 -10.61 8.38
C LEU A 170 5.49 -10.88 9.45
N ALA A 171 6.76 -10.93 9.06
CA ALA A 171 7.86 -11.05 10.00
C ALA A 171 8.19 -9.71 10.66
N PRO A 172 8.58 -9.69 11.94
CA PRO A 172 9.11 -8.51 12.58
C PRO A 172 10.32 -7.94 11.82
N SER A 173 10.32 -6.63 11.67
CA SER A 173 11.41 -5.85 11.11
C SER A 173 12.72 -6.12 11.89
N PRO A 174 13.86 -6.38 11.20
CA PRO A 174 15.13 -6.66 11.87
C PRO A 174 15.62 -5.44 12.67
N GLY A 175 16.51 -5.64 13.66
CA GLY A 175 17.12 -4.54 14.41
C GLY A 175 17.77 -3.47 13.52
N GLY A 176 17.79 -2.22 13.96
CA GLY A 176 18.27 -1.05 13.20
C GLY A 176 17.41 0.17 13.46
N LYS A 177 17.72 1.30 12.81
CA LYS A 177 16.91 2.52 12.88
C LYS A 177 16.50 2.93 11.47
N ASP A 178 15.23 3.20 11.28
CA ASP A 178 14.73 3.80 10.05
C ASP A 178 15.00 5.31 10.15
N MET A 179 15.50 5.92 9.09
CA MET A 179 16.04 7.29 9.14
C MET A 179 15.57 8.12 7.96
N LEU A 180 15.16 9.36 8.23
CA LEU A 180 15.04 10.40 7.23
C LEU A 180 16.30 11.27 7.23
N THR A 181 16.84 11.54 6.04
CA THR A 181 17.93 12.50 5.84
C THR A 181 17.50 13.55 4.82
N LEU A 182 17.41 14.81 5.24
CA LEU A 182 17.17 15.94 4.36
C LEU A 182 18.50 16.42 3.77
N ARG A 183 18.57 16.55 2.44
CA ARG A 183 19.75 17.02 1.70
C ARG A 183 19.38 18.11 0.71
N SER A 184 20.32 19.02 0.45
CA SER A 184 20.23 19.92 -0.69
C SER A 184 20.39 19.14 -2.00
N ALA A 185 19.49 19.34 -2.97
CA ALA A 185 19.62 18.71 -4.28
C ALA A 185 20.87 19.19 -5.05
N THR A 186 21.29 20.44 -4.82
CA THR A 186 22.38 21.10 -5.56
C THR A 186 23.75 20.58 -5.16
N ASN A 187 24.06 20.54 -3.86
CA ASN A 187 25.40 20.18 -3.38
C ASN A 187 25.45 18.86 -2.60
N ARG A 188 24.30 18.16 -2.50
CA ARG A 188 24.13 16.87 -1.79
C ARG A 188 24.51 16.91 -0.31
N LYS A 189 24.71 18.09 0.28
CA LYS A 189 25.03 18.24 1.69
C LYS A 189 23.82 17.88 2.54
N THR A 190 24.04 17.10 3.59
CA THR A 190 23.03 16.85 4.63
C THR A 190 22.71 18.14 5.36
N VAL A 191 21.43 18.47 5.41
CA VAL A 191 20.87 19.61 6.15
C VAL A 191 20.39 19.15 7.52
N ALA A 192 19.64 18.04 7.57
CA ALA A 192 19.09 17.51 8.81
C ALA A 192 18.91 15.98 8.73
N ARG A 193 18.77 15.35 9.89
CA ARG A 193 18.45 13.93 10.05
C ARG A 193 17.41 13.74 11.14
N ALA A 194 16.53 12.77 10.98
CA ALA A 194 15.57 12.39 11.99
C ALA A 194 15.36 10.88 12.00
N GLU A 195 15.19 10.31 13.19
CA GLU A 195 14.86 8.89 13.35
C GLU A 195 13.35 8.71 13.16
N LEU A 196 12.97 7.64 12.46
CA LEU A 196 11.59 7.23 12.31
C LEU A 196 11.26 6.12 13.29
N GLU A 197 10.06 6.23 13.85
CA GLU A 197 9.43 5.09 14.47
C GLU A 197 9.22 3.99 13.44
N ARG A 198 9.54 2.77 13.85
CA ARG A 198 9.46 1.61 13.00
C ARG A 198 8.02 1.13 12.87
N LEU A 199 7.66 0.75 11.64
CA LEU A 199 6.38 0.11 11.38
C LEU A 199 6.39 -1.34 11.89
N PRO A 200 5.35 -1.77 12.64
CA PRO A 200 5.14 -3.17 12.93
C PRO A 200 4.79 -3.95 11.64
N PRO A 201 4.83 -5.30 11.67
CA PRO A 201 4.30 -6.13 10.58
C PRO A 201 2.89 -5.70 10.18
N MET A 202 2.61 -5.60 8.88
CA MET A 202 1.36 -5.08 8.32
C MET A 202 0.97 -3.66 8.76
N GLY A 203 1.89 -2.92 9.37
CA GLY A 203 1.68 -1.53 9.79
C GLY A 203 1.87 -0.54 8.65
N SER A 204 1.35 0.67 8.86
CA SER A 204 1.53 1.80 7.95
C SER A 204 1.55 3.12 8.72
N LYS A 205 2.09 4.16 8.10
CA LYS A 205 2.13 5.51 8.68
C LYS A 205 2.25 6.57 7.60
N VAL A 206 1.47 7.63 7.75
CA VAL A 206 1.70 8.88 7.03
C VAL A 206 2.76 9.69 7.79
N VAL A 207 3.86 10.00 7.12
CA VAL A 207 4.92 10.85 7.65
C VAL A 207 4.86 12.22 6.99
N ARG A 208 4.56 13.24 7.78
CA ARG A 208 4.64 14.65 7.37
C ARG A 208 6.05 15.17 7.63
N PHE A 209 6.71 15.74 6.62
CA PHE A 209 8.11 16.12 6.81
C PHE A 209 8.31 17.24 7.81
N LYS A 210 7.35 18.17 7.96
CA LYS A 210 7.45 19.26 8.93
C LYS A 210 7.53 18.78 10.39
N ASP A 211 6.97 17.60 10.68
CA ASP A 211 7.00 17.02 12.03
C ASP A 211 8.42 16.60 12.44
N TYR A 212 9.28 16.34 11.45
CA TYR A 212 10.68 15.93 11.63
C TYR A 212 11.67 17.03 11.27
N PHE A 213 11.27 17.93 10.37
CA PHE A 213 12.06 19.05 9.86
C PHE A 213 11.21 20.33 9.87
N PRO A 214 11.03 21.00 11.03
CA PRO A 214 10.10 22.13 11.16
C PRO A 214 10.36 23.31 10.21
N ASN A 215 11.59 23.45 9.72
CA ASN A 215 11.98 24.52 8.79
C ASN A 215 11.99 24.08 7.32
N ILE A 216 11.42 22.92 6.96
CA ILE A 216 11.54 22.35 5.61
C ILE A 216 10.97 23.27 4.52
N ASP A 217 9.89 23.99 4.78
CA ASP A 217 9.27 24.88 3.79
C ASP A 217 10.19 26.07 3.46
N ALA A 218 10.80 26.68 4.47
CA ALA A 218 11.78 27.74 4.30
C ALA A 218 13.01 27.23 3.53
N GLN A 219 13.47 26.00 3.83
CA GLN A 219 14.59 25.36 3.12
C GLN A 219 14.24 25.08 1.65
N LEU A 220 13.02 24.64 1.36
CA LEU A 220 12.53 24.42 -0.02
C LEU A 220 12.41 25.73 -0.79
N GLN A 221 11.93 26.80 -0.15
CA GLN A 221 11.87 28.14 -0.75
C GLN A 221 13.27 28.69 -1.08
N GLU A 222 14.23 28.51 -0.17
CA GLU A 222 15.61 28.99 -0.37
C GLU A 222 16.35 28.21 -1.47
N HIS A 223 16.17 26.88 -1.51
CA HIS A 223 16.96 26.00 -2.36
C HIS A 223 16.26 25.54 -3.65
N ASP A 224 14.97 25.88 -3.85
CA ASP A 224 14.04 25.37 -4.89
C ASP A 224 13.78 23.85 -4.83
N ARG A 225 14.83 23.05 -4.55
CA ARG A 225 14.80 21.59 -4.57
C ARG A 225 15.59 20.98 -3.42
N MET A 226 14.97 19.98 -2.81
CA MET A 226 15.56 19.19 -1.73
C MET A 226 15.40 17.71 -2.02
N VAL A 227 16.17 16.87 -1.34
CA VAL A 227 16.05 15.41 -1.40
C VAL A 227 15.86 14.88 0.02
N ILE A 228 14.88 14.01 0.19
CA ILE A 228 14.72 13.18 1.38
C ILE A 228 15.27 11.79 1.05
N ASP A 229 16.27 11.34 1.80
CA ASP A 229 16.64 9.92 1.81
C ASP A 229 15.89 9.22 2.94
N LEU A 230 15.14 8.17 2.60
CA LEU A 230 14.59 7.22 3.55
C LEU A 230 15.50 5.99 3.58
N THR A 231 16.22 5.80 4.69
CA THR A 231 16.93 4.54 4.96
C THR A 231 16.02 3.65 5.80
N THR A 232 15.69 2.47 5.30
CA THR A 232 14.74 1.55 5.95
C THR A 232 15.26 0.11 5.91
N CYS A 233 14.82 -0.73 6.86
CA CYS A 233 15.24 -2.12 6.98
C CYS A 233 14.10 -3.13 6.78
N ALA A 234 12.88 -2.68 6.48
CA ALA A 234 11.70 -3.56 6.39
C ALA A 234 10.50 -2.97 5.63
N GLN A 235 10.59 -1.73 5.15
CA GLN A 235 9.46 -1.08 4.50
C GLN A 235 9.53 -1.31 3.00
N ALA A 236 8.37 -1.30 2.35
CA ALA A 236 8.33 -1.25 0.90
C ALA A 236 8.78 0.14 0.41
N ALA A 237 8.84 0.31 -0.92
CA ALA A 237 9.12 1.63 -1.48
C ALA A 237 8.01 2.60 -1.04
N PRO A 238 8.35 3.74 -0.42
CA PRO A 238 7.32 4.63 0.09
C PRO A 238 6.61 5.32 -1.07
N LEU A 239 5.34 5.69 -0.87
CA LEU A 239 4.68 6.63 -1.75
C LEU A 239 4.96 8.05 -1.27
N THR A 240 5.19 8.97 -2.20
CA THR A 240 5.17 10.40 -1.87
C THR A 240 3.76 10.80 -1.46
N ALA A 241 3.67 11.76 -0.53
CA ALA A 241 2.42 12.34 -0.09
C ALA A 241 2.48 13.85 -0.24
N GLU A 242 1.46 14.44 -0.87
CA GLU A 242 1.35 15.88 -1.05
C GLU A 242 -0.05 16.32 -0.63
N TRP A 243 -0.12 17.32 0.24
CA TRP A 243 -1.37 18.00 0.59
C TRP A 243 -1.37 19.38 -0.05
N TYR A 244 -2.45 19.70 -0.76
CA TYR A 244 -2.59 20.94 -1.51
C TYR A 244 -3.38 21.95 -0.70
N LYS A 245 -3.11 23.25 -0.93
CA LYS A 245 -3.85 24.35 -0.29
C LYS A 245 -5.34 24.37 -0.65
N SER A 246 -5.74 23.71 -1.75
CA SER A 246 -7.14 23.48 -2.12
C SER A 246 -7.88 22.56 -1.14
N GLY A 247 -7.14 21.79 -0.32
CA GLY A 247 -7.67 20.74 0.53
C GLY A 247 -7.63 19.34 -0.09
N ASP A 248 -7.10 19.20 -1.31
CA ASP A 248 -6.83 17.92 -1.97
C ASP A 248 -5.54 17.29 -1.45
N PHE A 249 -5.38 15.98 -1.64
CA PHE A 249 -4.11 15.29 -1.40
C PHE A 249 -3.84 14.29 -2.50
N HIS A 250 -2.57 13.98 -2.74
CA HIS A 250 -2.16 12.92 -3.64
C HIS A 250 -1.13 12.00 -2.98
N PHE A 251 -1.23 10.70 -3.28
CA PHE A 251 -0.15 9.75 -3.08
C PHE A 251 0.40 9.33 -4.45
N HIS A 252 1.70 9.45 -4.67
CA HIS A 252 2.35 9.08 -5.93
C HIS A 252 3.56 8.18 -5.68
N HIS A 253 3.83 7.27 -6.60
CA HIS A 253 5.05 6.48 -6.58
C HIS A 253 6.29 7.34 -6.85
N LEU A 254 7.43 6.84 -6.38
CA LEU A 254 8.77 7.36 -6.65
C LEU A 254 9.33 6.91 -8.00
#